data_AF-A0AAQ3V414-F1
#
_entry.id   AF-A0AAQ3V414-F1
#
_cell.length_a   1.000
_cell.length_b   1.000
_cell.length_c   1.000
_cell.angle_alpha   90.00
_cell.angle_beta   90.00
_cell.angle_gamma   90.00
#
_symmetry.space_group_name_H-M   'P 1'
#
loop_
_entity.id
_entity.type
_entity.pdbx_description
1 polymer ?
#
loop_
_entity_poly.entity_id
_entity_poly.type
_entity_poly.pdbx_seq_one_letter_code
_entity_poly.pdbx_strand_id
1 'polypeptide(L)'
;MLAHQISRRILQSSWTRAGAVWLFSMIGLAESCRPVHADESQVQRGKYLVGIVGCGDCHTPGHFFGKPDLSRALSGSEVGFEVPQLGVFYGSNLTPDNETGLGNWSVAEIVAAFTRGVTPDNRELSAAMPWRGFSAMTAADANSIAEYLKTLKPIKNAVPGPFGPTEKPTSFVMKIVPPSN
;
A
#
# COMPACT_ATOMS: atom_id res chain seq x y z
N MET A 1 -89.59 28.88 17.69
CA MET A 1 -88.98 29.83 16.74
C MET A 1 -88.04 29.03 15.85
N LEU A 2 -88.52 28.35 14.80
CA LEU A 2 -88.69 28.83 13.42
C LEU A 2 -87.38 29.30 12.76
N ALA A 3 -86.93 28.50 11.77
CA ALA A 3 -86.09 28.80 10.59
C ALA A 3 -85.09 27.63 10.40
N HIS A 4 -84.83 27.05 9.24
CA HIS A 4 -85.32 27.25 7.87
C HIS A 4 -84.93 25.97 7.11
N GLN A 5 -85.80 25.48 6.24
CA GLN A 5 -85.47 24.45 5.26
C GLN A 5 -84.40 24.97 4.27
N ILE A 6 -83.66 24.07 3.62
CA ILE A 6 -83.53 24.02 2.15
C ILE A 6 -82.98 22.66 1.71
N SER A 7 -83.71 22.10 0.76
CA SER A 7 -83.56 20.84 0.04
C SER A 7 -82.49 20.92 -1.06
N ARG A 8 -81.81 19.79 -1.37
CA ARG A 8 -81.41 19.40 -2.75
C ARG A 8 -80.90 17.96 -2.83
N ARG A 9 -81.89 17.08 -2.99
CA ARG A 9 -82.05 15.93 -3.89
C ARG A 9 -80.98 15.63 -5.00
N ILE A 10 -80.71 14.31 -5.15
CA ILE A 10 -80.36 13.50 -6.38
C ILE A 10 -78.87 13.60 -6.83
N LEU A 11 -78.08 12.61 -7.30
CA LEU A 11 -78.21 11.30 -7.98
C LEU A 11 -77.10 10.34 -7.46
N GLN A 12 -77.37 9.07 -7.09
CA GLN A 12 -77.28 7.87 -7.95
C GLN A 12 -76.16 7.85 -9.01
N SER A 13 -75.16 6.97 -8.83
CA SER A 13 -74.72 6.04 -9.89
C SER A 13 -73.72 5.02 -9.37
N SER A 14 -74.16 3.78 -9.29
CA SER A 14 -73.38 2.55 -9.14
C SER A 14 -72.61 2.23 -10.41
N TRP A 15 -71.28 2.13 -10.36
CA TRP A 15 -70.46 1.54 -11.43
C TRP A 15 -69.42 0.60 -10.81
N THR A 16 -69.74 -0.68 -10.85
CA THR A 16 -68.80 -1.80 -10.74
C THR A 16 -67.79 -1.75 -11.88
N ARG A 17 -66.48 -1.83 -11.60
CA ARG A 17 -65.48 -2.43 -12.49
C ARG A 17 -64.36 -3.11 -11.72
N ALA A 18 -64.27 -4.42 -11.94
CA ALA A 18 -63.11 -5.26 -11.66
C ALA A 18 -61.88 -4.78 -12.44
N GLY A 19 -60.67 -5.07 -11.93
CA GLY A 19 -59.47 -4.98 -12.76
C GLY A 19 -58.14 -4.98 -12.02
N ALA A 20 -57.41 -6.10 -12.21
CA ALA A 20 -55.95 -6.20 -12.27
C ALA A 20 -55.15 -6.13 -10.95
N VAL A 21 -54.92 -7.33 -10.42
CA VAL A 21 -53.72 -7.72 -9.67
C VAL A 21 -52.48 -7.39 -10.51
N TRP A 22 -51.61 -6.52 -10.00
CA TRP A 22 -50.21 -6.40 -10.44
C TRP A 22 -49.32 -6.76 -9.25
N LEU A 23 -49.00 -8.05 -9.12
CA LEU A 23 -47.90 -8.52 -8.29
C LEU A 23 -46.60 -8.13 -9.01
N PHE A 24 -46.08 -6.94 -8.70
CA PHE A 24 -44.70 -6.59 -9.05
C PHE A 24 -43.76 -7.42 -8.16
N SER A 25 -43.28 -8.53 -8.72
CA SER A 25 -42.18 -9.30 -8.13
C SER A 25 -40.90 -8.46 -8.26
N MET A 26 -40.58 -7.69 -7.23
CA MET A 26 -39.28 -7.05 -7.06
C MET A 26 -38.27 -8.12 -6.65
N ILE A 27 -37.70 -8.80 -7.63
CA ILE A 27 -36.45 -9.53 -7.45
C ILE A 27 -35.37 -8.45 -7.29
N GLY A 28 -35.13 -8.06 -6.04
CA GLY A 28 -34.00 -7.22 -5.68
C GLY A 28 -32.72 -7.95 -6.03
N LEU A 29 -31.94 -7.36 -6.95
CA LEU A 29 -30.55 -7.70 -7.15
C LEU A 29 -29.81 -7.31 -5.87
N ALA A 30 -29.69 -8.25 -4.94
CA ALA A 30 -28.73 -8.16 -3.87
C ALA A 30 -27.34 -8.28 -4.52
N GLU A 31 -26.75 -7.14 -4.87
CA GLU A 31 -25.31 -7.06 -5.10
C GLU A 31 -24.64 -7.49 -3.80
N SER A 32 -24.15 -8.73 -3.82
CA SER A 32 -23.32 -9.28 -2.77
C SER A 32 -22.13 -8.35 -2.58
N CYS A 33 -22.11 -7.62 -1.45
CA CYS A 33 -20.92 -6.98 -0.95
C CYS A 33 -19.94 -8.09 -0.59
N ARG A 34 -19.15 -8.55 -1.57
CA ARG A 34 -18.04 -9.47 -1.30
C ARG A 34 -17.05 -8.71 -0.42
N PRO A 35 -16.63 -9.28 0.72
CA PRO A 35 -15.61 -8.65 1.53
C PRO A 35 -14.36 -8.50 0.67
N VAL A 36 -13.80 -7.29 0.63
CA VAL A 36 -12.49 -7.02 0.04
C VAL A 36 -11.45 -7.68 0.95
N HIS A 37 -11.26 -8.98 0.78
CA HIS A 37 -9.92 -9.53 0.98
C HIS A 37 -9.04 -8.76 0.01
N ALA A 38 -7.86 -8.27 0.45
CA ALA A 38 -6.81 -7.96 -0.51
C ALA A 38 -6.73 -9.16 -1.45
N ASP A 39 -7.07 -8.95 -2.72
CA ASP A 39 -7.32 -10.04 -3.64
C ASP A 39 -6.03 -10.87 -3.69
N GLU A 40 -6.12 -12.19 -3.59
CA GLU A 40 -4.95 -13.06 -3.71
C GLU A 40 -4.16 -12.69 -4.97
N SER A 41 -4.88 -12.28 -6.03
CA SER A 41 -4.30 -11.72 -7.25
C SER A 41 -3.44 -10.46 -7.03
N GLN A 42 -3.86 -9.55 -6.15
CA GLN A 42 -3.14 -8.32 -5.80
C GLN A 42 -1.84 -8.63 -5.05
N VAL A 43 -1.89 -9.57 -4.09
CA VAL A 43 -0.68 -10.01 -3.37
C VAL A 43 0.29 -10.72 -4.32
N GLN A 44 -0.20 -11.59 -5.21
CA GLN A 44 0.65 -12.21 -6.24
C GLN A 44 1.24 -11.19 -7.21
N ARG A 45 0.47 -10.16 -7.59
CA ARG A 45 0.98 -9.04 -8.40
C ARG A 45 2.08 -8.28 -7.67
N GLY A 46 1.90 -7.99 -6.38
CA GLY A 46 2.90 -7.35 -5.54
C GLY A 46 4.19 -8.17 -5.44
N LYS A 47 4.07 -9.48 -5.24
CA LYS A 47 5.21 -10.41 -5.23
C LYS A 47 6.00 -10.37 -6.53
N TYR A 48 5.29 -10.41 -7.66
CA TYR A 48 5.89 -10.32 -8.98
C TYR A 48 6.64 -9.00 -9.16
N LEU A 49 5.99 -7.88 -8.84
CA LEU A 49 6.56 -6.54 -8.96
C LEU A 49 7.81 -6.38 -8.10
N VAL A 50 7.77 -6.78 -6.83
CA VAL A 50 8.92 -6.75 -5.91
C VAL A 50 10.13 -7.49 -6.48
N GLY A 51 9.90 -8.61 -7.19
CA GLY A 51 10.96 -9.35 -7.87
C GLY A 51 11.56 -8.60 -9.06
N ILE A 52 10.73 -8.02 -9.94
CA ILE A 52 11.21 -7.40 -11.18
C ILE A 52 11.73 -5.97 -11.01
N VAL A 53 11.26 -5.24 -10.00
CA VAL A 53 11.77 -3.89 -9.69
C VAL A 53 13.01 -3.92 -8.79
N GLY A 54 13.44 -5.11 -8.35
CA GLY A 54 14.70 -5.30 -7.65
C GLY A 54 14.69 -4.84 -6.19
N CYS A 55 13.55 -4.85 -5.47
CA CYS A 55 13.57 -4.47 -4.04
C CYS A 55 14.51 -5.40 -3.24
N GLY A 56 14.58 -6.68 -3.64
CA GLY A 56 15.45 -7.67 -3.02
C GLY A 56 16.95 -7.37 -3.17
N ASP A 57 17.35 -6.56 -4.15
CA ASP A 57 18.76 -6.31 -4.46
C ASP A 57 19.42 -5.46 -3.37
N CYS A 58 18.72 -4.44 -2.91
CA CYS A 58 19.20 -3.57 -1.84
C CYS A 58 18.70 -3.97 -0.44
N HIS A 59 17.60 -4.72 -0.34
CA HIS A 59 16.96 -5.05 0.94
C HIS A 59 17.10 -6.51 1.36
N THR A 60 18.03 -7.29 0.77
CA THR A 60 18.30 -8.67 1.22
C THR A 60 19.74 -8.81 1.69
N PRO A 61 19.98 -9.44 2.86
CA PRO A 61 21.33 -9.67 3.32
C PRO A 61 22.13 -10.54 2.34
N GLY A 62 23.44 -10.33 2.25
CA GLY A 62 24.32 -11.13 1.40
C GLY A 62 24.25 -10.82 -0.10
N HIS A 63 23.31 -10.00 -0.56
CA HIS A 63 23.13 -9.71 -2.00
C HIS A 63 24.41 -9.11 -2.61
N PHE A 64 24.98 -8.07 -1.99
CA PHE A 64 26.21 -7.41 -2.47
C PHE A 64 27.49 -8.23 -2.29
N PHE A 65 27.41 -9.37 -1.61
CA PHE A 65 28.50 -10.36 -1.55
C PHE A 65 28.31 -11.53 -2.53
N GLY A 66 27.30 -11.44 -3.42
CA GLY A 66 26.97 -12.47 -4.39
C GLY A 66 26.36 -13.73 -3.78
N LYS A 67 25.89 -13.67 -2.53
CA LYS A 67 25.31 -14.80 -1.78
C LYS A 67 24.05 -14.32 -1.04
N PRO A 68 22.97 -13.96 -1.75
CA PRO A 68 21.75 -13.47 -1.10
C PRO A 68 21.18 -14.51 -0.13
N ASP A 69 20.93 -14.10 1.11
CA ASP A 69 20.28 -14.92 2.14
C ASP A 69 18.76 -14.85 1.96
N LEU A 70 18.22 -15.77 1.17
CA LEU A 70 16.78 -15.82 0.89
C LEU A 70 15.95 -16.23 2.10
N SER A 71 16.56 -16.83 3.14
CA SER A 71 15.85 -17.07 4.41
C SER A 71 15.53 -15.77 5.16
N ARG A 72 16.24 -14.69 4.77
CA ARG A 72 16.13 -13.33 5.29
C ARG A 72 15.81 -12.32 4.18
N ALA A 73 15.19 -12.76 3.09
CA ALA A 73 14.79 -11.91 1.97
C ALA A 73 14.02 -10.67 2.45
N LEU A 74 14.34 -9.51 1.87
CA LEU A 74 13.69 -8.22 2.17
C LEU A 74 13.86 -7.73 3.63
N SER A 75 14.72 -8.37 4.44
CA SER A 75 14.95 -7.96 5.82
C SER A 75 15.98 -6.84 6.01
N GLY A 76 16.47 -6.24 4.93
CA GLY A 76 17.47 -5.17 4.90
C GLY A 76 18.84 -5.63 4.42
N SER A 77 19.83 -4.75 4.47
CA SER A 77 21.20 -5.04 4.04
C SER A 77 22.24 -4.63 5.09
N GLU A 78 23.33 -5.39 5.13
CA GLU A 78 24.54 -5.12 5.90
C GLU A 78 25.55 -4.23 5.16
N VAL A 79 25.32 -3.96 3.87
CA VAL A 79 26.17 -3.10 3.03
C VAL A 79 25.51 -1.73 2.89
N GLY A 80 26.27 -0.69 3.25
CA GLY A 80 25.85 0.70 3.14
C GLY A 80 26.19 1.29 1.78
N PHE A 81 25.49 2.34 1.40
CA PHE A 81 25.70 3.13 0.19
C PHE A 81 26.09 4.54 0.60
N GLU A 82 27.30 4.94 0.23
CA GLU A 82 27.73 6.33 0.41
C GLU A 82 27.05 7.22 -0.62
N VAL A 83 26.33 8.22 -0.12
CA VAL A 83 25.91 9.37 -0.91
C VAL A 83 26.81 10.53 -0.52
N PRO A 84 27.63 11.05 -1.46
CA PRO A 84 28.53 12.15 -1.19
C PRO A 84 27.83 13.30 -0.46
N GLN A 85 28.49 13.84 0.57
CA GLN A 85 28.00 14.92 1.44
C GLN A 85 26.76 14.62 2.30
N LEU A 86 25.99 13.55 2.02
CA LEU A 86 24.81 13.18 2.82
C LEU A 86 25.10 12.09 3.85
N GLY A 87 26.02 11.17 3.59
CA GLY A 87 26.39 10.09 4.50
C GLY A 87 26.19 8.69 3.91
N VAL A 88 26.00 7.70 4.78
CA VAL A 88 25.88 6.29 4.40
C VAL A 88 24.51 5.74 4.76
N PHE A 89 23.83 5.17 3.78
CA PHE A 89 22.46 4.67 3.89
C PHE A 89 22.41 3.17 3.60
N TYR A 90 21.47 2.47 4.23
CA TYR A 90 21.31 1.02 4.08
C TYR A 90 19.92 0.71 3.54
N GLY A 91 19.78 -0.37 2.78
CA GLY A 91 18.47 -0.93 2.51
C GLY A 91 17.83 -1.36 3.82
N SER A 92 16.75 -0.71 4.23
CA SER A 92 16.04 -0.97 5.48
C SER A 92 15.34 -2.34 5.49
N ASN A 93 14.91 -2.80 6.66
CA ASN A 93 14.04 -3.97 6.74
C ASN A 93 12.64 -3.64 6.19
N LEU A 94 12.21 -4.36 5.14
CA LEU A 94 10.89 -4.20 4.53
C LEU A 94 9.86 -5.21 5.06
N THR A 95 10.27 -6.16 5.91
CA THR A 95 9.34 -7.11 6.53
C THR A 95 8.43 -6.39 7.53
N PRO A 96 7.24 -6.94 7.85
CA PRO A 96 6.31 -6.31 8.80
C PRO A 96 6.72 -6.56 10.26
N ASP A 97 8.01 -6.52 10.55
CA ASP A 97 8.53 -6.48 11.92
C ASP A 97 8.21 -5.11 12.55
N ASN A 98 7.70 -5.11 13.79
CA ASN A 98 7.23 -3.89 14.46
C ASN A 98 8.36 -3.04 15.03
N GLU A 99 9.56 -3.59 15.23
CA GLU A 99 10.66 -2.88 15.87
C GLU A 99 11.65 -2.33 14.84
N THR A 100 11.96 -3.10 13.81
CA THR A 100 13.00 -2.75 12.84
C THR A 100 12.49 -2.63 11.42
N GLY A 101 11.24 -3.00 11.14
CA GLY A 101 10.64 -3.03 9.80
C GLY A 101 9.38 -2.16 9.63
N LEU A 102 8.51 -2.59 8.72
CA LEU A 102 7.29 -1.87 8.30
C LEU A 102 6.03 -2.27 9.09
N GLY A 103 6.20 -2.98 10.22
CA GLY A 103 5.07 -3.54 10.98
C GLY A 103 4.05 -2.47 11.40
N ASN A 104 4.54 -1.31 11.85
CA ASN A 104 3.72 -0.18 12.29
C ASN A 104 3.30 0.77 11.16
N TRP A 105 3.78 0.56 9.93
CA TRP A 105 3.44 1.43 8.80
C TRP A 105 2.16 0.92 8.14
N SER A 106 1.27 1.85 7.80
CA SER A 106 0.12 1.60 6.95
C SER A 106 0.55 1.39 5.49
N VAL A 107 -0.32 0.75 4.70
CA VAL A 107 -0.10 0.55 3.26
C VAL A 107 0.13 1.89 2.55
N ALA A 108 -0.66 2.92 2.89
CA ALA A 108 -0.53 4.26 2.30
C ALA A 108 0.82 4.92 2.62
N GLU A 109 1.34 4.71 3.83
CA GLU A 109 2.67 5.21 4.23
C GLU A 109 3.80 4.48 3.51
N ILE A 110 3.69 3.16 3.33
CA ILE A 110 4.65 2.39 2.55
C ILE A 110 4.67 2.90 1.11
N VAL A 111 3.50 3.06 0.48
CA VAL A 111 3.36 3.62 -0.86
C VAL A 111 3.98 5.01 -0.94
N ALA A 112 3.66 5.89 0.01
CA ALA A 112 4.24 7.24 0.07
C ALA A 112 5.77 7.21 0.15
N ALA A 113 6.34 6.30 0.93
CA ALA A 113 7.78 6.21 1.09
C ALA A 113 8.48 5.85 -0.23
N PHE A 114 8.07 4.77 -0.92
CA PHE A 114 8.80 4.37 -2.13
C PHE A 114 8.38 5.12 -3.40
N THR A 115 7.22 5.78 -3.45
CA THR A 115 6.80 6.57 -4.63
C THR A 115 7.08 8.06 -4.51
N ARG A 116 7.06 8.62 -3.30
CA ARG A 116 7.27 10.05 -3.04
C ARG A 116 8.53 10.35 -2.23
N GLY A 117 9.19 9.32 -1.71
CA GLY A 117 10.39 9.49 -0.89
C GLY A 117 10.10 10.02 0.51
N VAL A 118 8.86 9.92 1.03
CA VAL A 118 8.49 10.50 2.33
C VAL A 118 8.08 9.42 3.32
N THR A 119 8.75 9.37 4.47
CA THR A 119 8.45 8.44 5.57
C THR A 119 7.30 8.94 6.46
N PRO A 120 6.69 8.10 7.32
CA PRO A 120 5.63 8.51 8.25
C PRO A 120 5.99 9.69 9.15
N ASP A 121 7.26 9.78 9.54
CA ASP A 121 7.83 10.86 10.35
C ASP A 121 8.29 12.07 9.51
N ASN A 122 7.81 12.19 8.27
CA ASN A 122 8.08 13.29 7.33
C ASN A 122 9.55 13.51 6.97
N ARG A 123 10.39 12.48 7.07
CA ARG A 123 11.76 12.53 6.54
C ARG A 123 11.78 12.15 5.06
N GLU A 124 12.73 12.74 4.34
CA GLU A 124 13.00 12.35 2.95
C GLU A 124 13.91 11.10 2.92
N LEU A 125 13.58 10.13 2.07
CA LEU A 125 14.45 9.00 1.78
C LEU A 125 15.68 9.47 1.00
N SER A 126 16.84 8.93 1.38
CA SER A 126 18.10 9.16 0.68
C SER A 126 17.99 8.88 -0.81
N ALA A 127 18.73 9.67 -1.61
CA ALA A 127 18.87 9.45 -3.04
C ALA A 127 19.49 8.09 -3.40
N ALA A 128 20.11 7.38 -2.44
CA ALA A 128 20.52 5.99 -2.60
C ALA A 128 19.34 5.04 -2.87
N MET A 129 18.17 5.34 -2.32
CA MET A 129 16.93 4.63 -2.66
C MET A 129 16.34 5.28 -3.92
N PRO A 130 16.18 4.57 -5.05
CA PRO A 130 15.75 5.14 -6.32
C PRO A 130 14.24 5.43 -6.39
N TRP A 131 13.65 5.99 -5.33
CA TRP A 131 12.20 6.24 -5.19
C TRP A 131 11.62 7.09 -6.33
N ARG A 132 12.42 8.02 -6.90
CA ARG A 132 12.00 8.82 -8.06
C ARG A 132 11.68 7.95 -9.28
N GLY A 133 12.36 6.81 -9.44
CA GLY A 133 12.06 5.83 -10.49
C GLY A 133 10.73 5.11 -10.30
N PHE A 134 10.18 5.09 -9.09
CA PHE A 134 8.87 4.51 -8.77
C PHE A 134 7.75 5.55 -8.71
N SER A 135 8.07 6.85 -8.85
CA SER A 135 7.09 7.95 -8.73
C SER A 135 5.96 7.91 -9.78
N ALA A 136 6.23 7.29 -10.94
CA ALA A 136 5.26 7.10 -12.01
C ALA A 136 4.50 5.75 -11.94
N MET A 137 4.73 4.95 -10.90
CA MET A 137 4.06 3.67 -10.73
C MET A 137 2.54 3.88 -10.55
N THR A 138 1.73 3.02 -11.16
CA THR A 138 0.28 3.11 -11.00
C THR A 138 -0.10 2.89 -9.53
N ALA A 139 -1.17 3.53 -9.06
CA ALA A 139 -1.65 3.34 -7.69
C ALA A 139 -1.95 1.86 -7.40
N ALA A 140 -2.47 1.12 -8.38
CA ALA A 140 -2.76 -0.31 -8.25
C ALA A 140 -1.48 -1.15 -8.04
N ASP A 141 -0.44 -0.93 -8.85
CA ASP A 141 0.83 -1.65 -8.70
C ASP A 141 1.54 -1.25 -7.39
N ALA A 142 1.52 0.04 -7.04
CA ALA A 142 2.13 0.53 -5.82
C ALA A 142 1.45 -0.06 -4.56
N ASN A 143 0.12 -0.07 -4.53
CA ASN A 143 -0.64 -0.72 -3.46
C ASN A 143 -0.34 -2.22 -3.42
N SER A 144 -0.25 -2.90 -4.57
CA SER A 144 0.07 -4.33 -4.63
C SER A 144 1.42 -4.65 -3.98
N ILE A 145 2.46 -3.84 -4.25
CA ILE A 145 3.77 -3.98 -3.59
C ILE A 145 3.63 -3.83 -2.08
N ALA A 146 3.00 -2.76 -1.61
CA ALA A 146 2.86 -2.49 -0.18
C ALA A 146 2.08 -3.58 0.56
N GLU A 147 0.96 -4.04 -0.01
CA GLU A 147 0.17 -5.16 0.52
C GLU A 147 1.00 -6.45 0.59
N TYR A 148 1.73 -6.79 -0.48
CA TYR A 148 2.61 -7.94 -0.47
C TYR A 148 3.68 -7.86 0.62
N LEU A 149 4.32 -6.70 0.83
CA LEU A 149 5.30 -6.52 1.91
C LEU A 149 4.68 -6.79 3.30
N LYS A 150 3.41 -6.41 3.52
CA LYS A 150 2.69 -6.70 4.77
C LYS A 150 2.39 -8.19 4.98
N THR A 151 2.44 -9.02 3.93
CA THR A 151 2.34 -10.49 4.03
C THR A 151 3.67 -11.17 4.38
N LEU A 152 4.76 -10.39 4.40
CA LEU A 152 6.10 -10.73 4.89
C LEU A 152 6.06 -11.63 6.13
N LYS A 153 6.87 -12.70 6.21
CA LYS A 153 7.26 -13.22 7.53
C LYS A 153 8.02 -12.10 8.25
N PRO A 154 7.61 -11.66 9.46
CA PRO A 154 8.35 -10.66 10.22
C PRO A 154 9.75 -11.19 10.56
N ILE A 155 10.78 -10.40 10.29
CA ILE A 155 12.16 -10.72 10.64
C ILE A 155 12.75 -9.52 11.34
N LYS A 156 13.12 -9.67 12.61
CA LYS A 156 13.84 -8.64 13.35
C LYS A 156 15.26 -8.52 12.82
N ASN A 157 15.56 -7.38 12.20
CA ASN A 157 16.88 -7.04 11.68
C ASN A 157 17.07 -5.52 11.70
N ALA A 158 17.87 -5.02 12.65
CA ALA A 158 18.25 -3.61 12.68
C ALA A 158 19.48 -3.42 11.77
N VAL A 159 19.34 -2.58 10.76
CA VAL A 159 20.48 -2.23 9.88
C VAL A 159 21.42 -1.26 10.60
N PRO A 160 22.74 -1.25 10.29
CA PRO A 160 23.72 -0.51 11.09
C PRO A 160 23.59 1.03 11.09
N GLY A 161 22.90 1.61 10.12
CA GLY A 161 22.79 3.07 9.92
C GLY A 161 21.35 3.59 9.88
N PRO A 162 21.12 4.78 9.30
CA PRO A 162 22.06 5.58 8.51
C PRO A 162 23.18 6.23 9.35
N PHE A 163 24.30 6.55 8.70
CA PHE A 163 25.39 7.35 9.27
C PHE A 163 25.45 8.70 8.58
N GLY A 164 25.57 9.78 9.34
CA GLY A 164 25.80 11.13 8.82
C GLY A 164 27.16 11.29 8.11
N PRO A 165 27.42 12.41 7.42
CA PRO A 165 28.61 12.61 6.60
C PRO A 165 29.93 12.62 7.39
N THR A 166 29.88 12.90 8.69
CA THR A 166 31.03 12.90 9.59
C THR A 166 31.11 11.66 10.48
N GLU A 167 30.10 10.79 10.44
CA GLU A 167 30.03 9.58 11.25
C GLU A 167 30.78 8.44 10.57
N LYS A 168 31.40 7.57 11.37
CA LYS A 168 32.13 6.41 10.86
C LYS A 168 31.17 5.22 10.74
N PRO A 169 30.95 4.68 9.52
CA PRO A 169 30.14 3.47 9.35
C PRO A 169 30.77 2.28 10.06
N THR A 170 29.93 1.39 10.59
CA THR A 170 30.35 0.19 11.32
C THR A 170 30.35 -1.08 10.47
N SER A 171 30.01 -0.98 9.17
CA SER A 171 29.98 -2.11 8.24
C SER A 171 30.55 -1.75 6.86
N PHE A 172 30.51 -2.71 5.93
CA PHE A 172 30.95 -2.52 4.55
C PHE A 172 30.14 -1.41 3.85
N VAL A 173 30.81 -0.60 3.03
CA VAL A 173 30.19 0.53 2.32
C VAL A 173 30.61 0.51 0.85
N MET A 174 29.62 0.58 -0.04
CA MET A 174 29.80 0.86 -1.45
C MET A 174 29.96 2.37 -1.66
N LYS A 175 30.99 2.77 -2.39
CA LYS A 175 31.35 4.17 -2.62
C LYS A 175 31.46 4.45 -4.11
N ILE A 176 30.92 5.59 -4.54
CA ILE A 176 31.20 6.12 -5.87
C ILE A 176 32.56 6.80 -5.81
N VAL A 177 33.56 6.22 -6.47
CA VAL A 177 34.90 6.79 -6.58
C VAL A 177 35.02 7.48 -7.93
N PRO A 178 35.18 8.82 -7.99
CA PRO A 178 35.45 9.49 -9.25
C PRO A 178 36.77 8.97 -9.84
N PRO A 179 36.90 8.91 -11.17
CA PRO A 179 38.17 8.54 -11.79
C PRO A 179 39.26 9.53 -11.36
N SER A 180 40.47 9.03 -11.14
CA SER A 180 41.65 9.87 -10.99
C SER A 180 41.87 10.63 -12.30
N ASN A 181 41.86 11.96 -12.26
CA ASN A 181 42.33 12.78 -13.38
C ASN A 181 43.83 12.59 -13.59
#